data_AF-A0A243CUS9-F1
#
_entry.id   AF-A0A243CUS9-F1
#
_cell.length_a   1.000
_cell.length_b   1.000
_cell.length_c   1.000
_cell.angle_alpha   90.00
_cell.angle_beta   90.00
_cell.angle_gamma   90.00
#
_symmetry.space_group_name_H-M   'P 1'
#
loop_
_entity.id
_entity.type
_entity.pdbx_description
1 polymer ?
#
loop_
_entity_poly.entity_id
_entity_poly.type
_entity_poly.pdbx_seq_one_letter_code
_entity_poly.pdbx_strand_id
1 'polypeptide(L)'
;MAFNRWLTDKEYQQAEANGISRRVLYMRMYRYGWDLQEALTTPPRTYWHMNEGKYNKWLKLATENGINSSTFYSRVNNGWNPKDASSIPTRKQTDRKELVKIAESNGISASTFRSRLSYGWDPIKAATTPAKSKNKNIS
;
A
#
# COMPACT_ATOMS: atom_id res chain seq x y z
N MET A 1 -14.66 -29.06 -21.23
CA MET A 1 -15.12 -30.40 -20.80
C MET A 1 -14.54 -30.67 -19.42
N ALA A 2 -15.30 -31.26 -18.49
CA ALA A 2 -14.73 -31.62 -17.19
C ALA A 2 -13.82 -32.84 -17.36
N PHE A 3 -12.65 -32.80 -16.74
CA PHE A 3 -11.74 -33.93 -16.74
C PHE A 3 -12.33 -35.05 -15.85
N ASN A 4 -12.75 -36.15 -16.46
CA ASN A 4 -13.54 -37.20 -15.80
C ASN A 4 -12.69 -38.29 -15.10
N ARG A 5 -11.41 -38.03 -14.84
CA ARG A 5 -10.54 -38.96 -14.09
C ARG A 5 -9.76 -38.26 -13.01
N TRP A 6 -9.31 -39.04 -12.02
CA TRP A 6 -8.38 -38.58 -11.00
C TRP A 6 -6.97 -38.35 -11.56
N LEU A 7 -6.31 -37.32 -11.05
CA LEU A 7 -4.90 -37.04 -11.34
C LEU A 7 -4.03 -38.05 -10.59
N THR A 8 -2.97 -38.50 -11.24
CA THR A 8 -2.02 -39.44 -10.65
C THR A 8 -0.82 -38.72 -10.02
N ASP A 9 -0.13 -39.38 -9.08
CA ASP A 9 1.08 -38.83 -8.46
C ASP A 9 2.18 -38.50 -9.48
N LYS A 10 2.26 -39.25 -10.57
CA LYS A 10 3.20 -38.96 -11.66
C LYS A 10 2.91 -37.62 -12.35
N GLU A 11 1.63 -37.29 -12.54
CA GLU A 11 1.22 -35.99 -13.13
C GLU A 11 1.51 -34.84 -12.17
N TYR A 12 1.37 -35.08 -10.86
CA TYR A 12 1.77 -34.09 -9.86
C TYR A 12 3.28 -33.88 -9.83
N GLN A 13 4.08 -34.94 -9.93
CA GLN A 13 5.54 -34.84 -10.02
C GLN A 13 5.97 -34.10 -11.31
N GLN A 14 5.33 -34.40 -12.44
CA GLN A 14 5.56 -33.71 -13.71
C GLN A 14 5.25 -32.21 -13.59
N ALA A 15 4.13 -31.86 -12.95
CA ALA A 15 3.76 -30.46 -12.71
C ALA A 15 4.77 -29.75 -11.82
N GLU A 16 5.20 -30.39 -10.72
CA GLU A 16 6.19 -29.83 -9.81
C GLU A 16 7.53 -29.58 -10.50
N ALA A 17 7.98 -30.50 -11.37
CA ALA A 17 9.18 -30.31 -12.20
C ALA A 17 9.06 -29.09 -13.13
N ASN A 18 7.86 -28.76 -13.59
CA ASN A 18 7.55 -27.59 -14.41
C ASN A 18 7.23 -26.33 -13.57
N GLY A 19 7.42 -26.36 -12.26
CA GLY A 19 7.14 -25.23 -11.35
C GLY A 19 5.66 -24.97 -11.12
N ILE A 20 4.79 -25.94 -11.43
CA ILE A 20 3.34 -25.86 -11.22
C ILE A 20 3.01 -26.63 -9.94
N SER A 21 2.45 -25.93 -8.95
CA SER A 21 2.04 -26.61 -7.71
C SER A 21 0.84 -27.53 -7.93
N ARG A 22 0.73 -28.59 -7.11
CA ARG A 22 -0.39 -29.55 -7.15
C ARG A 22 -1.76 -28.86 -7.14
N ARG A 23 -1.90 -27.79 -6.34
CA ARG A 23 -3.12 -26.99 -6.24
C ARG A 23 -3.46 -26.30 -7.57
N VAL A 24 -2.46 -25.76 -8.27
CA VAL A 24 -2.65 -25.09 -9.56
C VAL A 24 -3.08 -26.10 -10.62
N LEU A 25 -2.42 -27.26 -10.70
CA LEU A 25 -2.80 -28.34 -11.61
C LEU A 25 -4.25 -28.78 -11.36
N TYR A 26 -4.61 -29.03 -10.10
CA TYR A 26 -5.97 -29.40 -9.71
C TYR A 26 -7.00 -28.35 -10.17
N MET A 27 -6.74 -27.06 -9.93
CA MET A 27 -7.66 -26.00 -10.36
C MET A 27 -7.81 -25.95 -11.88
N ARG A 28 -6.71 -26.09 -12.64
CA ARG A 28 -6.74 -26.12 -14.10
C ARG A 28 -7.63 -27.26 -14.62
N MET A 29 -7.47 -28.46 -14.09
CA MET A 29 -8.20 -29.64 -14.56
C MET A 29 -9.68 -29.64 -14.16
N TYR A 30 -9.99 -29.42 -12.88
CA TYR A 30 -11.35 -29.66 -12.37
C TYR A 30 -12.21 -28.41 -12.29
N ARG A 31 -11.59 -27.23 -12.14
CA ARG A 31 -12.33 -25.97 -12.01
C ARG A 31 -12.38 -25.19 -13.32
N TYR A 32 -11.28 -25.16 -14.06
CA TYR A 32 -11.18 -24.39 -15.31
C TYR A 32 -11.35 -25.25 -16.56
N GLY A 33 -11.31 -26.58 -16.43
CA GLY A 33 -11.57 -27.50 -17.54
C GLY A 33 -10.50 -27.45 -18.64
N TRP A 34 -9.24 -27.17 -18.25
CA TRP A 34 -8.10 -27.18 -19.16
C TRP A 34 -7.77 -28.60 -19.60
N ASP A 35 -7.11 -28.72 -20.77
CA ASP A 35 -6.52 -29.99 -21.17
C ASP A 35 -5.31 -30.34 -20.28
N LEU A 36 -5.04 -31.64 -20.11
CA LEU A 36 -3.94 -32.11 -19.27
C LEU A 36 -2.59 -31.59 -19.75
N GLN A 37 -2.34 -31.60 -21.06
CA GLN A 37 -1.08 -31.12 -21.62
C GLN A 37 -0.94 -29.62 -21.43
N GLU A 38 -2.00 -28.86 -21.71
CA GLU A 38 -2.04 -27.42 -21.49
C GLU A 38 -1.81 -27.07 -20.01
N ALA A 39 -2.38 -27.85 -19.10
CA ALA A 39 -2.27 -27.64 -17.67
C ALA A 39 -0.90 -27.97 -17.09
N LEU A 40 -0.13 -28.87 -17.73
CA LEU A 40 1.22 -29.26 -17.34
C LEU A 40 2.31 -28.39 -17.96
N THR A 41 2.07 -27.79 -19.12
CA THR A 41 3.07 -27.03 -19.86
C THR A 41 2.99 -25.52 -19.60
N THR A 42 1.79 -25.00 -19.39
CA THR A 42 1.62 -23.56 -19.18
C THR A 42 2.16 -23.16 -17.81
N PRO A 43 3.15 -22.26 -17.68
CA PRO A 43 3.60 -21.82 -16.37
C PRO A 43 2.47 -21.09 -15.63
N PRO A 44 2.37 -21.20 -14.28
CA PRO A 44 1.42 -20.41 -13.52
C PRO A 44 1.66 -18.93 -13.82
N ARG A 45 0.57 -18.16 -14.01
CA ARG A 45 0.69 -16.70 -14.16
C ARG A 45 1.39 -16.17 -12.91
N THR A 46 2.65 -15.79 -13.06
CA THR A 46 3.39 -15.12 -12.01
C THR A 46 2.59 -13.89 -11.63
N TYR A 47 2.30 -13.72 -10.34
CA TYR A 47 1.78 -12.44 -9.85
C TYR A 47 2.72 -11.35 -10.35
N TRP A 48 2.15 -10.36 -11.01
CA TRP A 48 2.74 -9.58 -12.10
C TRP A 48 4.05 -8.83 -11.83
N HIS A 49 4.68 -8.92 -10.66
CA HIS A 49 5.71 -7.96 -10.28
C HIS A 49 6.74 -8.50 -9.27
N MET A 50 7.24 -9.74 -9.42
CA MET A 50 8.28 -10.19 -8.48
C MET A 50 9.72 -9.90 -8.91
N ASN A 51 10.11 -9.98 -10.20
CA ASN A 51 11.53 -9.78 -10.55
C ASN A 51 11.83 -8.85 -11.74
N GLU A 52 10.94 -8.71 -12.73
CA GLU A 52 11.26 -8.01 -13.99
C GLU A 52 10.32 -6.84 -14.33
N GLY A 53 9.63 -6.29 -13.33
CA GLY A 53 8.87 -5.06 -13.55
C GLY A 53 9.81 -3.93 -13.99
N LYS A 54 9.41 -3.14 -15.00
CA LYS A 54 10.11 -1.94 -15.51
C LYS A 54 10.67 -1.02 -14.42
N TYR A 55 10.06 -1.04 -13.23
CA TYR A 55 10.40 -0.20 -12.09
C TYR A 55 11.00 -0.95 -10.88
N ASN A 56 11.34 -2.24 -10.99
CA ASN A 56 11.79 -3.06 -9.85
C ASN A 56 13.05 -2.49 -9.17
N LYS A 57 14.03 -2.05 -9.97
CA LYS A 57 15.23 -1.35 -9.46
C LYS A 57 14.87 -0.12 -8.61
N TRP A 58 13.91 0.67 -9.07
CA TRP A 58 13.47 1.89 -8.40
C TRP A 58 12.58 1.61 -7.19
N LEU A 59 11.79 0.53 -7.21
CA LEU A 59 11.03 0.07 -6.06
C LEU A 59 11.94 -0.37 -4.92
N LYS A 60 13.01 -1.12 -5.23
CA LYS A 60 14.01 -1.50 -4.24
C LYS A 60 14.65 -0.27 -3.59
N LEU A 61 15.07 0.71 -4.42
CA LEU A 61 15.61 1.98 -3.94
C LEU A 61 14.57 2.77 -3.10
N ALA A 62 13.31 2.79 -3.52
CA ALA A 62 12.23 3.43 -2.77
C ALA A 62 12.07 2.80 -1.39
N THR A 63 12.08 1.46 -1.30
CA THR A 63 11.98 0.76 -0.01
C THR A 63 13.19 1.00 0.89
N GLU A 64 14.40 1.06 0.33
CA GLU A 64 15.62 1.43 1.07
C GLU A 64 15.54 2.86 1.61
N ASN A 65 14.92 3.78 0.86
CA ASN A 65 14.67 5.16 1.26
C ASN A 65 13.41 5.35 2.14
N GLY A 66 12.77 4.26 2.57
CA GLY A 66 11.57 4.30 3.41
C GLY A 66 10.31 4.81 2.71
N ILE A 67 10.29 4.82 1.38
CA ILE A 67 9.14 5.18 0.56
C ILE A 67 8.34 3.92 0.23
N ASN A 68 7.06 3.93 0.60
CA ASN A 68 6.15 2.83 0.30
C ASN A 68 5.96 2.67 -1.23
N SER A 69 5.88 1.42 -1.71
CA SER A 69 5.64 1.10 -3.13
C SER A 69 4.40 1.79 -3.69
N SER A 70 3.33 1.91 -2.91
CA SER A 70 2.11 2.65 -3.32
C SER A 70 2.41 4.13 -3.61
N THR A 71 3.20 4.78 -2.75
CA THR A 71 3.65 6.16 -2.96
C THR A 71 4.53 6.29 -4.20
N PHE A 72 5.47 5.35 -4.39
CA PHE A 72 6.30 5.33 -5.58
C PHE A 72 5.46 5.26 -6.87
N TYR A 73 4.53 4.32 -6.94
CA TYR A 73 3.65 4.17 -8.11
C TYR A 73 2.75 5.39 -8.31
N SER A 74 2.22 5.96 -7.23
CA SER A 74 1.44 7.21 -7.30
C SER A 74 2.26 8.34 -7.92
N ARG A 75 3.53 8.52 -7.52
CA ARG A 75 4.41 9.53 -8.11
C ARG A 75 4.67 9.28 -9.60
N VAL A 76 5.02 8.05 -9.97
CA VAL A 76 5.28 7.68 -11.37
C VAL A 76 4.02 7.89 -12.24
N ASN A 77 2.84 7.51 -11.74
CA ASN A 77 1.57 7.72 -12.43
C ASN A 77 1.21 9.21 -12.57
N ASN A 78 1.66 10.04 -11.63
CA ASN A 78 1.59 11.50 -11.72
C ASN A 78 2.70 12.12 -12.58
N GLY A 79 3.45 11.31 -13.36
CA GLY A 79 4.46 11.77 -14.31
C GLY A 79 5.84 12.03 -13.72
N TRP A 80 6.11 11.64 -12.47
CA TRP A 80 7.43 11.82 -11.88
C TRP A 80 8.47 10.91 -12.53
N ASN A 81 9.72 11.38 -12.58
CA ASN A 81 10.84 10.53 -12.93
C ASN A 81 10.97 9.40 -11.88
N PRO A 82 11.08 8.11 -12.29
CA PRO A 82 11.26 6.99 -11.36
C PRO A 82 12.41 7.15 -10.36
N LYS A 83 13.50 7.83 -10.76
CA LYS A 83 14.63 8.14 -9.86
C LYS A 83 14.21 9.08 -8.73
N ASP A 84 13.51 10.15 -9.08
CA ASP A 84 13.04 11.14 -8.11
C ASP A 84 11.92 10.55 -7.24
N ALA A 85 11.02 9.78 -7.85
CA ALA A 85 9.95 9.08 -7.15
C ALA A 85 10.44 8.11 -6.06
N SER A 86 11.62 7.53 -6.26
CA SER A 86 12.27 6.60 -5.33
C SER A 86 13.25 7.27 -4.36
N SER A 87 13.62 8.54 -4.55
CA SER A 87 14.65 9.22 -3.75
C SER A 87 14.10 10.36 -2.90
N ILE A 88 13.06 11.05 -3.35
CA ILE A 88 12.51 12.21 -2.63
C ILE A 88 11.70 11.70 -1.43
N PRO A 89 12.03 12.07 -0.18
CA PRO A 89 11.30 11.59 0.99
C PRO A 89 9.84 12.05 0.97
N THR A 90 8.96 11.28 1.59
CA THR A 90 7.59 11.74 1.80
C THR A 90 7.57 12.82 2.87
N ARG A 91 6.70 13.82 2.70
CA ARG A 91 6.45 14.79 3.76
C ARG A 91 5.86 14.02 4.95
N LYS A 92 6.55 14.05 6.10
CA LYS A 92 5.97 13.52 7.35
C LYS A 92 4.69 14.29 7.63
N GLN A 93 3.55 13.60 7.65
CA GLN A 93 2.36 14.20 8.21
C GLN A 93 2.61 14.32 9.71
N THR A 94 2.61 15.56 10.22
CA THR A 94 2.66 15.79 11.66
C THR A 94 1.49 15.05 12.28
N ASP A 95 1.75 14.19 13.28
CA ASP A 95 0.67 13.43 13.89
C ASP A 95 -0.30 14.40 14.53
N ARG A 96 -1.52 14.42 13.99
CA ARG A 96 -2.59 15.28 14.46
C ARG A 96 -2.91 14.98 15.92
N LYS A 97 -2.62 13.77 16.43
CA LYS A 97 -2.74 13.42 17.85
C LYS A 97 -1.69 14.14 18.71
N GLU A 98 -0.45 14.21 18.25
CA GLU A 98 0.61 14.95 18.97
C GLU A 98 0.28 16.44 19.04
N LEU A 99 -0.21 17.03 17.95
CA LEU A 99 -0.64 18.43 17.93
C LEU A 99 -1.82 18.70 18.86
N VAL A 100 -2.75 17.75 19.01
CA VAL A 100 -3.83 17.88 20.00
C VAL A 100 -3.29 17.88 21.42
N LYS A 101 -2.32 17.01 21.75
CA LYS A 101 -1.67 17.01 23.07
C LYS A 101 -0.97 18.34 23.36
N ILE A 102 -0.27 18.90 22.36
CA ILE A 102 0.36 20.22 22.46
C ILE A 102 -0.70 21.31 22.68
N ALA A 103 -1.83 21.24 21.97
CA ALA A 103 -2.93 22.20 22.18
C ALA A 103 -3.49 22.12 23.60
N GLU A 104 -3.72 20.91 24.11
CA GLU A 104 -4.23 20.67 25.47
C GLU A 104 -3.24 21.17 26.54
N SER A 105 -1.93 20.93 26.36
CA SER A 105 -0.91 21.47 27.28
C SER A 105 -0.84 23.00 27.27
N ASN A 106 -1.22 23.64 26.16
CA ASN A 106 -1.34 25.10 26.03
C ASN A 106 -2.73 25.63 26.44
N GLY A 107 -3.59 24.80 27.05
CA GLY A 107 -4.92 25.19 27.51
C GLY A 107 -5.94 25.41 26.38
N ILE A 108 -5.66 24.91 25.18
CA ILE A 108 -6.55 24.99 24.02
C ILE A 108 -7.32 23.69 23.90
N SER A 109 -8.65 23.77 23.93
CA SER A 109 -9.48 22.57 23.77
C SER A 109 -9.29 21.95 22.38
N ALA A 110 -9.38 20.61 22.31
CA ALA A 110 -9.28 19.89 21.05
C ALA A 110 -10.33 20.33 20.01
N SER A 111 -11.50 20.82 20.44
CA SER A 111 -12.51 21.39 19.53
C SER A 111 -12.03 22.71 18.93
N THR A 112 -11.48 23.62 19.75
CA THR A 112 -10.91 24.90 19.28
C THR A 112 -9.76 24.67 18.31
N PHE A 113 -8.87 23.71 18.59
CA PHE A 113 -7.79 23.33 17.69
C PHE A 113 -8.33 22.83 16.32
N ARG A 114 -9.33 21.95 16.33
CA ARG A 114 -9.97 21.44 15.10
C ARG A 114 -10.63 22.55 14.28
N SER A 115 -11.31 23.50 14.93
CA SER A 115 -11.89 24.66 14.24
C SER A 115 -10.83 25.55 13.60
N ARG A 116 -9.69 25.77 14.26
CA ARG A 116 -8.57 26.53 13.68
C ARG A 116 -8.03 25.85 12.41
N LEU A 117 -7.88 24.52 12.43
CA LEU A 117 -7.49 23.76 11.25
C LEU A 117 -8.52 23.85 10.12
N SER A 118 -9.82 23.84 10.42
CA SER A 118 -10.85 24.01 9.38
C SER A 118 -10.83 25.40 8.76
N TYR A 119 -10.38 26.42 9.50
CA TYR A 119 -10.14 27.76 8.99
C TYR A 119 -8.79 27.92 8.26
N GLY A 120 -8.06 26.83 8.04
CA GLY A 120 -6.79 26.84 7.32
C GLY A 120 -5.60 27.36 8.12
N TRP A 121 -5.69 27.40 9.46
CA TRP A 121 -4.54 27.78 10.28
C TRP A 121 -3.42 26.76 10.14
N ASP A 122 -2.18 27.25 10.18
CA ASP A 122 -1.02 26.39 10.32
C ASP A 122 -1.16 25.50 11.58
N PRO A 123 -0.91 24.18 11.49
CA PRO A 123 -1.17 23.27 12.61
C PRO A 123 -0.38 23.58 13.87
N ILE A 124 0.86 24.07 13.76
CA ILE A 124 1.67 24.45 14.93
C ILE A 124 1.08 25.71 15.54
N LYS A 125 0.80 26.73 14.71
CA LYS A 125 0.16 27.98 15.17
C LYS A 125 -1.19 27.73 15.84
N ALA A 126 -1.98 26.81 15.31
CA ALA A 126 -3.27 26.44 15.86
C ALA A 126 -3.17 25.80 17.26
N ALA A 127 -2.09 25.06 17.53
CA ALA A 127 -1.85 24.39 18.80
C ALA A 127 -1.17 25.27 19.87
N THR A 128 -0.53 26.38 19.50
CA THR A 128 0.23 27.22 20.44
C THR A 128 -0.41 28.57 20.74
N THR A 129 -1.30 29.06 19.87
CA THR A 129 -1.92 30.39 20.07
C THR A 129 -3.00 30.33 21.16
N PRO A 130 -2.92 31.08 22.27
CA PRO A 130 -3.95 31.05 23.31
C PRO A 130 -5.33 31.41 22.78
N ALA A 131 -6.38 30.79 23.33
CA ALA A 131 -7.76 31.22 23.03
C ALA A 131 -8.03 32.55 23.76
N LYS A 132 -8.73 33.49 23.10
CA LYS A 132 -9.14 34.74 23.76
C LYS A 132 -10.03 34.38 24.97
N SER A 133 -9.69 34.93 26.14
CA SER A 133 -10.52 34.81 27.34
C SER A 133 -11.95 35.28 27.02
N LYS A 134 -12.95 34.45 27.32
CA LYS A 134 -14.33 34.94 27.44
C LYS A 134 -14.41 35.63 28.79
N ASN A 135 -14.24 36.96 28.82
CA ASN A 135 -14.53 37.74 30.01
C ASN A 135 -15.99 37.47 30.42
N LYS A 136 -16.20 36.66 31.46
CA LYS A 136 -17.50 36.50 32.14
C LYS A 136 -17.70 37.70 33.07
N ASN A 137 -17.83 38.90 32.51
CA ASN A 137 -18.32 40.05 33.23
C ASN A 137 -19.57 40.54 32.49
N ILE A 138 -20.71 39.96 32.83
CA ILE A 138 -22.02 40.53 32.55
C ILE A 138 -22.76 40.48 33.89
N SER A 139 -22.89 41.68 34.47
CA SER A 139 -23.71 42.15 35.60
C SER A 139 -24.07 41.17 36.71
#